data_AF-A0A1L3STC7-F1
#
_entry.id   AF-A0A1L3STC7-F1
#
_cell.length_a   1.000
_cell.length_b   1.000
_cell.length_c   1.000
_cell.angle_alpha   90.00
_cell.angle_beta   90.00
_cell.angle_gamma   90.00
#
_symmetry.space_group_name_H-M   'P 1'
#
loop_
_entity.id
_entity.type
_entity.pdbx_description
1 polymer ?
#
loop_
_entity_poly.entity_id
_entity_poly.type
_entity_poly.pdbx_seq_one_letter_code
_entity_poly.pdbx_strand_id
1 'polypeptide(L)'
;MTRYCRAATYVLLALYAVALAIFLVSAFKLFGVEGDAMSSVFLLLMGQPWIGFADLAPEPLWPWMLALLPLVNIALLGLLCSLFAGRGTQV
;
A
#
# COMPACT_ATOMS: atom_id res chain seq x y z
N MET A 1 4.04 -21.82 0.62
CA MET A 1 3.12 -20.73 1.04
C MET A 1 1.88 -21.35 1.64
N THR A 2 1.56 -21.06 2.90
CA THR A 2 0.27 -21.42 3.49
C THR A 2 -0.85 -20.64 2.77
N ARG A 3 -1.99 -21.29 2.54
CA ARG A 3 -3.12 -20.70 1.78
C ARG A 3 -3.54 -19.33 2.35
N TYR A 4 -3.45 -19.17 3.66
CA TYR A 4 -3.74 -17.94 4.39
C TYR A 4 -2.77 -16.79 4.07
N CYS A 5 -1.46 -17.03 4.03
CA CYS A 5 -0.45 -16.01 3.69
C CYS A 5 -0.68 -15.46 2.28
N ARG A 6 -0.99 -16.37 1.34
CA ARG A 6 -1.28 -16.01 -0.05
C ARG A 6 -2.59 -15.22 -0.16
N ALA A 7 -3.65 -15.67 0.52
CA ALA A 7 -4.93 -14.98 0.54
C ALA A 7 -4.79 -13.56 1.13
N ALA A 8 -4.11 -13.43 2.27
CA ALA A 8 -3.86 -12.13 2.91
C ALA A 8 -3.11 -11.16 1.99
N THR A 9 -2.07 -11.64 1.30
CA THR A 9 -1.31 -10.83 0.33
C THR A 9 -2.19 -10.34 -0.82
N TYR A 10 -3.03 -11.21 -1.39
CA TYR A 10 -3.94 -10.81 -2.46
C TYR A 10 -5.02 -9.84 -2.01
N VAL A 11 -5.57 -10.02 -0.80
CA VAL A 11 -6.56 -9.08 -0.22
C VAL A 11 -5.93 -7.71 -0.03
N LEU A 12 -4.71 -7.65 0.51
CA LEU A 12 -3.99 -6.39 0.73
C LEU A 12 -3.69 -5.69 -0.60
N LEU A 13 -3.27 -6.46 -1.61
CA LEU A 13 -3.02 -5.95 -2.96
C LEU A 13 -4.29 -5.40 -3.62
N ALA A 14 -5.43 -6.10 -3.48
CA ALA A 14 -6.71 -5.65 -4.02
C ALA A 14 -7.18 -4.36 -3.34
N LEU A 15 -7.11 -4.28 -2.01
CA LEU A 15 -7.44 -3.07 -1.26
C LEU A 15 -6.54 -1.90 -1.65
N TYR A 16 -5.24 -2.15 -1.81
CA TYR A 16 -4.30 -1.15 -2.27
C TYR A 16 -4.63 -0.64 -3.67
N ALA A 17 -4.93 -1.53 -4.62
CA ALA A 17 -5.28 -1.14 -5.99
C ALA A 17 -6.54 -0.25 -6.03
N VAL A 18 -7.56 -0.58 -5.21
CA VAL A 18 -8.77 0.24 -5.08
C VAL A 18 -8.46 1.60 -4.49
N ALA A 19 -7.71 1.66 -3.38
CA ALA A 19 -7.31 2.91 -2.74
C ALA A 19 -6.50 3.81 -3.70
N LEU A 20 -5.56 3.22 -4.45
CA LEU A 20 -4.75 3.93 -5.43
C LEU A 20 -5.62 4.46 -6.59
N ALA A 21 -6.57 3.68 -7.08
CA ALA A 21 -7.47 4.13 -8.14
C ALA A 21 -8.32 5.33 -7.68
N ILE A 22 -8.88 5.27 -6.47
CA ILE A 22 -9.64 6.39 -5.88
C ILE A 22 -8.75 7.62 -5.74
N PHE A 23 -7.54 7.45 -5.21
CA PHE A 23 -6.57 8.54 -5.09
C PHE A 23 -6.24 9.18 -6.43
N LEU A 24 -5.97 8.39 -7.47
CA LEU A 24 -5.66 8.92 -8.81
C LEU A 24 -6.86 9.67 -9.40
N VAL A 25 -8.07 9.15 -9.24
CA VAL A 25 -9.30 9.82 -9.71
C VAL A 25 -9.45 11.18 -9.04
N SER A 26 -9.31 11.24 -7.72
CA SER A 26 -9.44 12.48 -6.95
C SER A 26 -8.27 13.45 -7.19
N ALA A 27 -7.02 12.95 -7.25
CA ALA A 27 -5.82 13.78 -7.39
C ALA A 27 -5.73 14.44 -8.77
N PHE A 28 -6.09 13.73 -9.83
CA PHE A 28 -6.09 14.26 -11.20
C PHE A 28 -7.43 14.90 -11.61
N LYS A 29 -8.40 14.98 -10.69
CA LYS A 29 -9.77 15.48 -10.96
C LYS A 29 -10.39 14.79 -12.18
N LEU A 30 -10.09 13.51 -12.34
CA LEU A 30 -10.63 12.71 -13.43
C LEU A 30 -12.16 12.68 -13.27
N PHE A 31 -12.88 12.79 -14.38
CA PHE A 31 -14.35 12.85 -14.43
C PHE A 31 -15.00 14.12 -13.86
N GLY A 32 -14.25 15.22 -13.69
CA GLY A 32 -14.81 16.50 -13.23
C GLY A 32 -15.19 16.50 -11.75
N VAL A 33 -14.68 15.54 -10.99
CA VAL A 33 -14.86 15.43 -9.53
C VAL A 33 -13.97 16.49 -8.85
N GLU A 34 -14.53 17.20 -7.87
CA GLU A 34 -13.74 18.10 -7.02
C GLU A 34 -12.68 17.30 -6.26
N GLY A 35 -11.46 17.84 -6.19
CA GLY A 35 -10.34 17.15 -5.56
C GLY A 35 -10.62 16.94 -4.07
N ASP A 36 -10.90 15.70 -3.67
CA ASP A 36 -11.18 15.34 -2.28
C ASP A 36 -9.91 14.86 -1.58
N ALA A 37 -9.50 15.60 -0.54
CA ALA A 37 -8.36 15.25 0.29
C ALA A 37 -8.56 13.93 1.05
N MET A 38 -9.81 13.52 1.34
CA MET A 38 -10.10 12.27 2.06
C MET A 38 -9.68 11.01 1.28
N SER A 39 -9.58 11.08 -0.05
CA SER A 39 -9.08 9.97 -0.87
C SER A 39 -7.65 9.53 -0.47
N SER A 40 -6.81 10.47 -0.04
CA SER A 40 -5.44 10.20 0.42
C SER A 40 -5.39 9.53 1.80
N VAL A 41 -6.46 9.62 2.59
CA VAL A 41 -6.54 9.02 3.94
C VAL A 41 -6.43 7.49 3.88
N PHE A 42 -6.98 6.86 2.84
CA PHE A 42 -6.88 5.40 2.65
C PHE A 42 -5.43 4.92 2.45
N LEU A 43 -4.65 5.69 1.67
CA LEU A 43 -3.22 5.42 1.48
C LEU A 43 -2.42 5.70 2.76
N LEU A 44 -2.80 6.74 3.50
CA LEU A 44 -2.22 7.07 4.80
C LEU A 44 -2.37 5.95 5.83
N LEU A 45 -3.57 5.39 5.99
CA LEU A 45 -3.81 4.27 6.89
C LEU A 45 -3.04 3.01 6.44
N MET A 46 -3.05 2.71 5.14
CA MET A 46 -2.34 1.54 4.61
C MET A 46 -0.82 1.67 4.65
N GLY A 47 -0.28 2.89 4.64
CA GLY A 47 1.15 3.19 4.66
C GLY A 47 1.76 3.25 6.06
N GLN A 48 0.94 3.21 7.13
CA GLN A 48 1.46 3.13 8.49
C GLN A 48 2.33 1.87 8.69
N PRO A 49 3.36 1.92 9.57
CA PRO A 49 3.85 3.08 10.31
C PRO A 49 4.84 3.95 9.51
N TRP A 50 5.09 3.60 8.25
CA TRP A 50 6.16 4.17 7.41
C TRP A 50 5.91 5.62 6.98
N ILE A 51 4.73 6.16 7.28
CA ILE A 51 4.33 7.51 6.88
C ILE A 51 5.31 8.60 7.28
N GLY A 52 5.96 8.47 8.46
CA GLY A 52 6.90 9.46 8.96
C GLY A 52 8.14 9.63 8.08
N PHE A 53 8.41 8.69 7.16
CA PHE A 53 9.45 8.87 6.16
C PHE A 53 9.06 9.84 5.04
N ALA A 54 7.76 10.09 4.82
CA ALA A 54 7.31 11.10 3.87
C ALA A 54 7.74 12.51 4.29
N ASP A 55 7.80 12.78 5.59
CA ASP A 55 8.23 14.08 6.15
C ASP A 55 9.71 14.39 5.88
N LEU A 56 10.51 13.38 5.49
CA LEU A 56 11.92 13.56 5.10
C LEU A 56 12.09 14.07 3.67
N ALA A 57 11.02 14.05 2.85
CA ALA A 57 11.05 14.47 1.47
C ALA A 57 10.35 15.82 1.26
N PRO A 58 10.72 16.56 0.20
CA PRO A 58 10.04 17.80 -0.15
C PRO A 58 8.56 17.56 -0.53
N GLU A 59 7.69 18.50 -0.17
CA GLU A 59 6.22 18.43 -0.33
C GLU A 59 5.72 17.95 -1.70
N PRO A 60 6.34 18.33 -2.85
CA PRO A 60 5.89 17.85 -4.16
C PRO A 60 5.99 16.33 -4.34
N LEU A 61 6.83 15.67 -3.54
CA LEU A 61 7.03 14.21 -3.59
C LEU A 61 6.10 13.45 -2.65
N TRP A 62 5.41 14.12 -1.72
CA TRP A 62 4.52 13.47 -0.76
C TRP A 62 3.46 12.58 -1.41
N PRO A 63 2.75 12.98 -2.49
CA PRO A 63 1.78 12.11 -3.17
C PRO A 63 2.37 10.77 -3.60
N TRP A 64 3.59 10.81 -4.15
CA TRP A 64 4.31 9.64 -4.63
C TRP A 64 4.78 8.76 -3.49
N MET A 65 5.28 9.38 -2.41
CA MET A 65 5.67 8.63 -1.21
C MET A 65 4.47 7.95 -0.58
N LEU A 66 3.37 8.67 -0.35
CA LEU A 66 2.13 8.12 0.20
C LEU A 66 1.58 6.96 -0.64
N ALA A 67 1.70 7.02 -1.97
CA ALA A 67 1.33 5.92 -2.85
C ALA A 67 2.28 4.72 -2.73
N LEU A 68 3.58 4.93 -2.49
CA LEU A 68 4.58 3.87 -2.40
C LEU A 68 4.61 3.17 -1.03
N LEU A 69 4.26 3.84 0.06
CA LEU A 69 4.38 3.28 1.41
C LEU A 69 3.54 2.01 1.66
N PRO A 70 2.28 1.90 1.19
CA PRO A 70 1.53 0.65 1.28
C PRO A 70 2.19 -0.54 0.57
N LEU A 71 2.96 -0.30 -0.51
CA LEU A 71 3.68 -1.37 -1.20
C LEU A 71 4.77 -1.99 -0.32
N VAL A 72 5.34 -1.22 0.61
CA VAL A 72 6.31 -1.74 1.58
C VAL A 72 5.67 -2.81 2.46
N ASN A 73 4.42 -2.60 2.91
CA ASN A 73 3.68 -3.58 3.70
C ASN A 73 3.41 -4.87 2.92
N ILE A 74 3.01 -4.75 1.65
CA ILE A 74 2.79 -5.90 0.76
C ILE A 74 4.12 -6.66 0.53
N ALA A 75 5.20 -5.94 0.28
CA ALA A 75 6.52 -6.51 0.05
C ALA A 75 7.04 -7.25 1.28
N LEU A 76 6.92 -6.66 2.47
CA LEU A 76 7.31 -7.29 3.74
C LEU A 76 6.51 -8.56 4.01
N LEU A 77 5.19 -8.53 3.81
CA LEU A 77 4.35 -9.72 3.97
C LEU A 77 4.75 -10.82 2.99
N GLY A 78 4.95 -10.48 1.72
CA GLY A 78 5.42 -11.42 0.69
C GLY A 78 6.76 -12.04 1.04
N LEU A 79 7.71 -11.22 1.53
CA LEU A 79 9.04 -11.66 1.92
C LEU A 79 8.97 -12.59 3.15
N LEU A 80 8.24 -12.22 4.20
CA LEU A 80 8.02 -13.09 5.37
C LEU A 80 7.35 -14.41 4.96
N CYS A 81 6.28 -14.36 4.16
CA CYS A 81 5.60 -15.56 3.67
C CYS A 81 6.55 -16.47 2.86
N SER A 82 7.48 -15.90 2.09
CA SER A 82 8.46 -16.67 1.31
C SER A 82 9.54 -17.30 2.20
N LEU A 83 10.06 -16.56 3.18
CA LEU A 83 11.06 -17.04 4.14
C LEU A 83 10.53 -18.18 5.01
N PHE A 84 9.28 -18.05 5.50
CA PHE A 84 8.66 -19.10 6.32
C PHE A 84 8.23 -20.31 5.49
N ALA A 85 7.86 -20.13 4.21
CA ALA A 85 7.59 -21.25 3.31
C ALA A 85 8.82 -22.11 3.04
N GLY A 86 10.02 -21.50 3.00
CA GLY A 86 11.29 -22.23 2.85
C GLY A 86 11.75 -22.98 4.11
N ARG A 87 11.29 -22.59 5.30
CA ARG A 87 11.64 -23.25 6.58
C ARG A 87 10.72 -24.40 6.98
N GLY A 88 9.49 -24.47 6.46
CA GLY A 88 8.49 -25.48 6.83
C GLY A 88 8.65 -26.87 6.19
N THR A 89 9.76 -27.14 5.50
CA THR A 89 10.05 -28.42 4.81
C THR A 89 11.26 -29.17 5.40
N GLN A 90 11.68 -28.81 6.62
CA GLN A 90 12.85 -29.37 7.32
C GLN A 90 12.52 -29.91 8.73
N VAL A 91 11.31 -30.47 8.92
CA VAL A 91 10.98 -31.30 10.10
C VAL A 91 10.31 -32.58 9.64
#